data_AF-A0A7Y3GS01-F1
#
_entry.id   AF-A0A7Y3GS01-F1
#
_cell.length_a   1.000
_cell.length_b   1.000
_cell.length_c   1.000
_cell.angle_alpha   90.00
_cell.angle_beta   90.00
_cell.angle_gamma   90.00
#
_symmetry.space_group_name_H-M   'P 1'
#
loop_
_entity.id
_entity.type
_entity.pdbx_description
1 polymer ?
#
loop_
_entity_poly.entity_id
_entity_poly.type
_entity_poly.pdbx_seq_one_letter_code
_entity_poly.pdbx_strand_id
1 'polypeptide(L)'
;MSENKTGKYLKYAIGEIVLVVIGILIALQINNWNQQRNINSEEQKILQSLRSELEENVVKFDSIYTYHIVRDSILNRLIDLDPRLESFDSQDSLIKKVDWSWTFNPSRGIYNSIINSGKIELISNYDLKIRIAKLKDVIVDYIDDELYALDYTTQNVEPYFVKTFSFYKRPRTKKERFKDSINYLKVIPSREFQNQMIYIGFALQGIFEEGPILRNEFVEIMDMIDKQLE
;
A
#
# COMPACT_ATOMS: atom_id res chain seq x y z
N MET A 1 -12.40 -85.16 -18.03
CA MET A 1 -12.41 -84.44 -16.74
C MET A 1 -11.45 -83.26 -16.85
N SER A 2 -12.01 -82.13 -17.24
CA SER A 2 -11.34 -80.87 -17.58
C SER A 2 -11.50 -79.86 -16.43
N GLU A 3 -11.24 -80.28 -15.19
CA GLU A 3 -11.71 -79.53 -14.01
C GLU A 3 -10.67 -78.67 -13.27
N ASN A 4 -9.39 -78.70 -13.65
CA ASN A 4 -8.34 -77.95 -12.92
C ASN A 4 -7.47 -77.02 -13.75
N LYS A 5 -7.75 -76.87 -15.07
CA LYS A 5 -6.98 -75.96 -15.93
C LYS A 5 -7.55 -74.53 -15.92
N THR A 6 -8.87 -74.38 -15.96
CA THR A 6 -9.57 -73.07 -16.05
C THR A 6 -9.31 -72.18 -14.84
N GLY A 7 -9.31 -72.73 -13.62
CA GLY A 7 -9.00 -71.97 -12.40
C GLY A 7 -7.54 -71.52 -12.30
N LYS A 8 -6.60 -72.25 -12.94
CA LYS A 8 -5.19 -71.87 -12.98
C LYS A 8 -4.98 -70.66 -13.90
N TYR A 9 -5.55 -70.68 -15.10
CA TYR A 9 -5.52 -69.54 -16.03
C TYR A 9 -6.24 -68.30 -15.47
N LEU A 10 -7.35 -68.49 -14.76
CA LEU A 10 -8.09 -67.38 -14.13
C LEU A 10 -7.25 -66.69 -13.04
N LYS A 11 -6.53 -67.44 -12.19
CA LYS A 11 -5.64 -66.86 -11.16
C LYS A 11 -4.48 -66.07 -11.77
N TYR A 12 -3.89 -66.57 -12.86
CA TYR A 12 -2.82 -65.86 -13.56
C TYR A 12 -3.33 -64.57 -14.24
N ALA A 13 -4.49 -64.62 -14.91
CA ALA A 13 -5.09 -63.45 -15.52
C ALA A 13 -5.49 -62.37 -14.49
N ILE A 14 -6.00 -62.77 -13.31
CA ILE A 14 -6.28 -61.82 -12.21
C ILE A 14 -4.98 -61.20 -11.69
N GLY A 15 -3.92 -61.99 -11.52
CA GLY A 15 -2.62 -61.48 -11.09
C GLY A 15 -2.03 -60.46 -12.07
N GLU A 16 -2.17 -60.69 -13.37
CA GLU A 16 -1.74 -59.78 -14.43
C GLU A 16 -2.54 -58.47 -14.43
N ILE A 17 -3.87 -58.55 -14.29
CA ILE A 17 -4.73 -57.35 -14.16
C ILE A 17 -4.34 -56.54 -12.93
N VAL A 18 -4.13 -57.19 -11.78
CA VAL A 18 -3.71 -56.50 -10.53
C VAL A 18 -2.35 -55.82 -10.71
N LEU A 19 -1.38 -56.48 -11.35
CA LEU A 19 -0.08 -55.89 -11.67
C LEU A 19 -0.20 -54.67 -12.59
N VAL A 20 -1.02 -54.75 -13.64
CA VAL A 20 -1.29 -53.63 -14.55
C VAL A 20 -1.95 -52.46 -13.82
N VAL A 21 -2.95 -52.73 -12.98
CA VAL A 21 -3.63 -51.71 -12.18
C VAL A 21 -2.67 -51.02 -11.21
N ILE A 22 -1.81 -51.77 -10.51
CA ILE A 22 -0.77 -51.19 -9.65
C ILE A 22 0.19 -50.32 -10.46
N GLY A 23 0.60 -50.76 -11.66
CA GLY A 23 1.44 -49.98 -12.56
C GLY A 23 0.81 -48.64 -12.95
N ILE A 24 -0.48 -48.64 -13.32
CA ILE A 24 -1.24 -47.43 -13.65
C ILE A 24 -1.36 -46.50 -12.43
N LEU A 25 -1.69 -47.04 -11.26
CA LEU A 25 -1.82 -46.24 -10.03
C LEU A 25 -0.50 -45.58 -9.63
N ILE A 26 0.63 -46.29 -9.72
CA ILE A 26 1.95 -45.73 -9.46
C ILE A 26 2.28 -44.63 -10.48
N ALA A 27 2.01 -44.86 -11.77
CA ALA A 27 2.23 -43.85 -12.80
C ALA A 27 1.41 -42.57 -12.55
N LEU A 28 0.13 -42.72 -12.18
CA LEU A 28 -0.73 -41.59 -11.81
C LEU A 28 -0.22 -40.87 -10.56
N GLN A 29 0.23 -41.59 -9.54
CA GLN A 29 0.80 -40.99 -8.33
C GLN A 29 2.07 -40.19 -8.62
N ILE A 30 2.99 -40.72 -9.44
CA ILE A 30 4.21 -40.01 -9.84
C ILE A 30 3.84 -38.73 -10.62
N ASN A 31 2.85 -38.82 -11.52
CA ASN A 31 2.39 -37.66 -12.28
C ASN A 31 1.78 -36.59 -11.36
N ASN A 32 0.89 -36.97 -10.44
CA ASN A 32 0.27 -36.05 -9.49
C ASN A 32 1.31 -35.41 -8.57
N TRP A 33 2.32 -36.17 -8.11
CA TRP A 33 3.40 -35.64 -7.30
C TRP A 33 4.26 -34.62 -8.06
N ASN A 34 4.62 -34.90 -9.32
CA ASN A 34 5.32 -33.94 -10.17
C ASN A 34 4.50 -32.68 -10.43
N GLN A 35 3.19 -32.81 -10.66
CA GLN A 35 2.29 -31.67 -10.83
C GLN A 35 2.22 -30.82 -9.54
N GLN A 36 2.05 -31.45 -8.38
CA GLN A 36 2.03 -30.72 -7.11
C GLN A 36 3.36 -30.02 -6.83
N ARG A 37 4.49 -30.67 -7.13
CA ARG A 37 5.81 -30.04 -7.01
C ARG A 37 5.94 -28.79 -7.89
N ASN A 38 5.43 -28.84 -9.12
CA ASN A 38 5.45 -27.69 -10.02
C ASN A 38 4.54 -26.56 -9.52
N ILE A 39 3.35 -26.88 -9.00
CA ILE A 39 2.43 -25.92 -8.37
C ILE A 39 3.09 -25.22 -7.18
N ASN A 40 3.67 -26.00 -6.26
CA ASN A 40 4.36 -25.46 -5.09
C ASN A 40 5.55 -24.57 -5.49
N SER A 41 6.31 -24.96 -6.52
CA SER A 41 7.42 -24.15 -7.01
C SER A 41 6.95 -22.82 -7.63
N GLU A 42 5.81 -22.81 -8.31
CA GLU A 42 5.25 -21.58 -8.88
C GLU A 42 4.67 -20.69 -7.78
N GLU A 43 3.97 -21.27 -6.81
CA GLU A 43 3.48 -20.57 -5.62
C GLU A 43 4.63 -19.85 -4.90
N GLN A 44 5.73 -20.54 -4.59
CA GLN A 44 6.89 -19.93 -3.93
C GLN A 44 7.45 -18.73 -4.71
N LYS A 45 7.58 -18.83 -6.04
CA LYS A 45 8.05 -17.72 -6.88
C LYS A 45 7.11 -16.54 -6.84
N ILE A 46 5.79 -16.80 -6.86
CA ILE A 46 4.76 -15.77 -6.77
C ILE A 46 4.86 -15.05 -5.43
N LEU A 47 4.90 -15.81 -4.32
CA LEU A 47 4.95 -15.25 -2.97
C LEU A 47 6.24 -14.45 -2.74
N GLN A 48 7.39 -14.95 -3.17
CA GLN A 48 8.66 -14.21 -3.10
C GLN A 48 8.61 -12.89 -3.88
N SER A 49 8.05 -12.91 -5.09
CA SER A 49 7.91 -11.72 -5.92
C SER A 49 6.96 -10.70 -5.29
N LEU A 50 5.83 -11.17 -4.75
CA LEU A 50 4.85 -10.31 -4.07
C LEU A 50 5.45 -9.69 -2.82
N ARG A 51 6.12 -10.49 -1.99
CA ARG A 51 6.82 -10.01 -0.79
C ARG A 51 7.79 -8.89 -1.11
N SER A 52 8.60 -9.05 -2.17
CA SER A 52 9.53 -8.00 -2.61
C SER A 52 8.81 -6.72 -3.06
N GLU A 53 7.66 -6.83 -3.72
CA GLU A 53 6.85 -5.65 -4.10
C GLU A 53 6.24 -4.97 -2.86
N LEU A 54 5.79 -5.74 -1.88
CA LEU A 54 5.25 -5.21 -0.62
C LEU A 54 6.31 -4.51 0.23
N GLU A 55 7.54 -5.03 0.26
CA GLU A 55 8.66 -4.40 0.94
C GLU A 55 8.99 -3.02 0.33
N GLU A 56 9.00 -2.91 -1.00
CA GLU A 56 9.16 -1.63 -1.69
C GLU A 56 8.01 -0.68 -1.37
N ASN A 57 6.77 -1.18 -1.35
CA ASN A 57 5.59 -0.40 -1.04
C ASN A 57 5.58 0.13 0.39
N VAL A 58 6.05 -0.65 1.37
CA VAL A 58 6.21 -0.21 2.75
C VAL A 58 7.18 0.96 2.85
N VAL A 59 8.34 0.87 2.20
CA VAL A 59 9.33 1.97 2.21
C VAL A 59 8.76 3.25 1.59
N LYS A 60 8.05 3.12 0.47
CA LYS A 60 7.38 4.26 -0.18
C LYS A 60 6.29 4.84 0.71
N PHE A 61 5.45 3.99 1.28
CA PHE A 61 4.36 4.40 2.18
C PHE A 61 4.92 5.16 3.38
N ASP A 62 5.93 4.62 4.07
CA ASP A 62 6.49 5.24 5.29
C ASP A 62 7.05 6.63 5.03
N SER A 63 7.68 6.82 3.87
CA SER A 63 8.19 8.12 3.42
C SER A 63 7.04 9.13 3.24
N ILE A 64 5.98 8.74 2.52
CA ILE A 64 4.83 9.61 2.26
C ILE A 64 4.05 9.90 3.54
N TYR A 65 3.78 8.87 4.35
CA TYR A 65 3.08 9.00 5.61
C TYR A 65 3.83 9.91 6.60
N THR A 66 5.16 9.89 6.59
CA THR A 66 5.98 10.84 7.36
C THR A 66 5.74 12.29 6.91
N TYR A 67 5.59 12.55 5.61
CA TYR A 67 5.26 13.90 5.14
C TYR A 67 3.88 14.36 5.63
N HIS A 68 2.89 13.46 5.68
CA HIS A 68 1.58 13.76 6.24
C HIS A 68 1.64 14.11 7.73
N ILE A 69 2.37 13.32 8.53
CA ILE A 69 2.59 13.62 9.96
C ILE A 69 3.27 14.99 10.14
N VAL A 70 4.30 15.29 9.35
CA VAL A 70 4.99 16.58 9.42
C VAL A 70 4.05 17.72 9.03
N ARG A 71 3.22 17.53 7.99
CA ARG A 71 2.24 18.53 7.56
C ARG A 71 1.21 18.80 8.65
N ASP A 72 0.66 17.77 9.29
CA ASP A 72 -0.28 17.91 10.40
C ASP A 72 0.33 18.66 11.60
N SER A 73 1.57 18.33 11.95
CA SER A 73 2.33 19.06 12.98
C SER A 73 2.46 20.56 12.66
N ILE A 74 2.72 20.90 11.38
CA ILE A 74 2.81 22.29 10.92
C ILE A 74 1.44 22.98 10.96
N LEU A 75 0.36 22.30 10.56
CA LEU A 75 -1.01 22.82 10.62
C LEU A 75 -1.39 23.19 12.05
N ASN A 76 -1.21 22.25 12.98
CA ASN A 76 -1.47 22.44 14.40
C ASN A 76 -0.65 23.60 14.97
N ARG A 77 0.62 23.72 14.57
CA ARG A 77 1.45 24.87 14.96
C ARG A 77 0.90 26.20 14.44
N LEU A 78 0.48 26.26 13.18
CA LEU A 78 0.01 27.48 12.51
C LEU A 78 -1.35 27.96 13.02
N ILE A 79 -2.22 27.06 13.48
CA ILE A 79 -3.55 27.41 14.03
C ILE A 79 -3.40 28.29 15.27
N ASP A 80 -2.50 27.92 16.19
CA ASP A 80 -2.32 28.60 17.47
C ASP A 80 -1.14 29.61 17.48
N LEU A 81 -0.53 29.85 16.33
CA LEU A 81 0.67 30.67 16.23
C LEU A 81 0.37 32.16 16.50
N ASP A 82 1.01 32.72 17.53
CA ASP A 82 1.17 34.18 17.63
C ASP A 82 2.43 34.62 16.86
N PRO A 83 2.29 35.28 15.69
CA PRO A 83 3.43 35.65 14.86
C PRO A 83 4.32 36.72 15.50
N ARG A 84 3.94 37.33 16.63
CA ARG A 84 4.79 38.26 17.39
C ARG A 84 5.84 37.53 18.22
N LEU A 85 5.61 36.25 18.54
CA LEU A 85 6.48 35.43 19.38
C LEU A 85 7.46 34.56 18.57
N GLU A 86 7.41 34.65 17.24
CA GLU A 86 8.15 33.77 16.35
C GLU A 86 8.93 34.55 15.30
N SER A 87 10.09 34.05 14.90
CA SER A 87 10.91 34.73 13.88
C SER A 87 10.24 34.66 12.51
N PHE A 88 10.51 35.66 11.66
CA PHE A 88 10.04 35.65 10.27
C PHE A 88 10.48 34.38 9.52
N ASP A 89 11.71 33.91 9.72
CA ASP A 89 12.22 32.72 9.03
C ASP A 89 11.48 31.45 9.43
N SER A 90 11.10 31.33 10.70
CA SER A 90 10.30 30.20 11.16
C SER A 90 8.90 30.24 10.56
N GLN A 91 8.22 31.40 10.63
CA GLN A 91 6.91 31.62 10.01
C GLN A 91 6.93 31.32 8.50
N ASP A 92 7.90 31.86 7.76
CA ASP A 92 8.04 31.65 6.32
C ASP A 92 8.32 30.18 5.98
N SER A 93 9.05 29.46 6.84
CA SER A 93 9.27 28.02 6.67
C SER A 93 7.97 27.22 6.83
N LEU A 94 7.17 27.53 7.86
CA LEU A 94 5.89 26.86 8.10
C LEU A 94 4.91 27.09 6.94
N ILE A 95 4.74 28.35 6.51
CA ILE A 95 3.84 28.73 5.41
C ILE A 95 4.23 28.03 4.10
N LYS A 96 5.53 27.89 3.81
CA LYS A 96 5.97 27.23 2.56
C LYS A 96 5.76 25.72 2.55
N LYS A 97 5.76 25.09 3.72
CA LYS A 97 5.68 23.63 3.86
C LYS A 97 4.26 23.12 4.01
N VAL A 98 3.35 23.94 4.55
CA VAL A 98 1.98 23.51 4.86
C VAL A 98 1.12 23.21 3.62
N ASP A 99 1.44 23.84 2.50
CA ASP A 99 0.70 23.74 1.23
C ASP A 99 0.98 22.43 0.47
N TRP A 100 2.06 21.71 0.80
CA TRP A 100 2.47 20.53 0.04
C TRP A 100 1.59 19.32 0.36
N SER A 101 0.96 18.77 -0.68
CA SER A 101 0.20 17.51 -0.63
C SER A 101 0.93 16.42 -1.38
N TRP A 102 1.21 15.30 -0.70
CA TRP A 102 1.89 14.14 -1.26
C TRP A 102 0.89 13.00 -1.46
N THR A 103 1.11 12.17 -2.46
CA THR A 103 0.28 10.99 -2.73
C THR A 103 1.16 9.75 -2.84
N PHE A 104 0.75 8.69 -2.18
CA PHE A 104 1.34 7.36 -2.24
C PHE A 104 1.00 6.69 -3.59
N ASN A 105 2.06 6.29 -4.29
CA ASN A 105 1.95 5.58 -5.56
C ASN A 105 2.60 4.19 -5.45
N PRO A 106 1.86 3.16 -4.99
CA PRO A 106 2.41 1.82 -4.80
C PRO A 106 2.75 1.14 -6.12
N SER A 107 3.79 0.31 -6.08
CA SER A 107 4.04 -0.76 -7.05
C SER A 107 2.88 -1.77 -7.01
N ARG A 108 2.32 -2.13 -8.17
CA ARG A 108 1.22 -3.10 -8.29
C ARG A 108 1.45 -4.10 -9.43
N GLY A 109 2.67 -4.18 -9.96
CA GLY A 109 2.97 -4.98 -11.14
C GLY A 109 2.81 -6.48 -10.86
N ILE A 110 3.38 -6.94 -9.76
CA ILE A 110 3.29 -8.33 -9.32
C ILE A 110 1.88 -8.63 -8.84
N TYR A 111 1.31 -7.78 -7.98
CA TYR A 111 -0.07 -7.88 -7.54
C TYR A 111 -1.05 -8.06 -8.71
N ASN A 112 -1.00 -7.15 -9.69
CA ASN A 112 -1.88 -7.21 -10.87
C ASN A 112 -1.61 -8.48 -11.69
N SER A 113 -0.36 -8.92 -11.81
CA SER A 113 -0.03 -10.16 -12.48
C SER A 113 -0.70 -11.35 -11.80
N ILE A 114 -0.65 -11.44 -10.46
CA ILE A 114 -1.25 -12.52 -9.67
C ILE A 114 -2.76 -12.58 -9.88
N ILE A 115 -3.44 -11.43 -9.74
CA ILE A 115 -4.90 -11.35 -9.85
C ILE A 115 -5.36 -11.60 -11.31
N ASN A 116 -4.78 -10.90 -12.28
CA ASN A 116 -5.27 -10.95 -13.67
C ASN A 116 -4.93 -12.27 -14.39
N SER A 117 -3.90 -12.99 -13.95
CA SER A 117 -3.55 -14.30 -14.53
C SER A 117 -4.23 -15.48 -13.83
N GLY A 118 -5.02 -15.25 -12.78
CA GLY A 118 -5.62 -16.31 -11.98
C GLY A 118 -4.62 -17.09 -11.11
N LYS A 119 -3.35 -16.66 -11.08
CA LYS A 119 -2.28 -17.26 -10.25
C LYS A 119 -2.58 -17.17 -8.75
N ILE A 120 -3.48 -16.29 -8.34
CA ILE A 120 -4.02 -16.24 -6.98
C ILE A 120 -4.55 -17.60 -6.51
N GLU A 121 -5.04 -18.45 -7.42
CA GLU A 121 -5.55 -19.78 -7.07
C GLU A 121 -4.47 -20.78 -6.66
N LEU A 122 -3.22 -20.53 -7.05
CA LEU A 122 -2.08 -21.36 -6.67
C LEU A 122 -1.67 -21.15 -5.20
N ILE A 123 -2.16 -20.08 -4.56
CA ILE A 123 -1.87 -19.82 -3.14
C ILE A 123 -2.69 -20.80 -2.30
N SER A 124 -1.99 -21.72 -1.63
CA SER A 124 -2.52 -22.79 -0.81
C SER A 124 -3.06 -22.30 0.53
N ASN A 125 -2.46 -21.26 1.10
CA ASN A 125 -2.97 -20.62 2.32
C ASN A 125 -4.22 -19.78 2.00
N TYR A 126 -5.38 -20.26 2.46
CA TYR A 126 -6.67 -19.63 2.20
C TYR A 126 -6.76 -18.20 2.77
N ASP A 127 -6.29 -17.97 3.99
CA ASP A 127 -6.35 -16.66 4.63
C ASP A 127 -5.45 -15.65 3.90
N LEU A 128 -4.24 -16.08 3.52
CA LEU A 128 -3.32 -15.27 2.71
C LEU A 128 -3.95 -14.91 1.36
N LYS A 129 -4.56 -15.89 0.69
CA LYS A 129 -5.27 -15.69 -0.58
C LYS A 129 -6.34 -14.60 -0.46
N ILE A 130 -7.17 -14.65 0.58
CA ILE A 130 -8.25 -13.68 0.81
C ILE A 130 -7.68 -12.28 1.09
N ARG A 131 -6.62 -12.17 1.88
CA ARG A 131 -5.98 -10.89 2.18
C ARG A 131 -5.36 -10.26 0.94
N ILE A 132 -4.63 -11.04 0.15
CA ILE A 132 -4.11 -10.58 -1.14
C ILE A 132 -5.28 -10.12 -2.03
N ALA A 133 -6.35 -10.90 -2.16
CA ALA A 133 -7.49 -10.51 -3.00
C ALA A 133 -8.14 -9.17 -2.59
N LYS A 134 -8.14 -8.85 -1.29
CA LYS A 134 -8.70 -7.59 -0.73
C LYS A 134 -7.71 -6.43 -0.68
N LEU A 135 -6.42 -6.69 -0.87
CA LEU A 135 -5.37 -5.67 -0.74
C LEU A 135 -5.63 -4.44 -1.63
N LYS A 136 -6.20 -4.65 -2.82
CA LYS A 136 -6.57 -3.54 -3.71
C LYS A 136 -7.54 -2.56 -3.05
N ASP A 137 -8.52 -3.06 -2.30
CA ASP A 137 -9.58 -2.23 -1.73
C ASP A 137 -8.96 -1.32 -0.65
N VAL A 138 -8.15 -1.90 0.25
CA VAL A 138 -7.43 -1.15 1.30
C VAL A 138 -6.48 -0.10 0.71
N ILE A 139 -5.81 -0.41 -0.40
CA ILE A 139 -4.96 0.56 -1.11
C ILE A 139 -5.79 1.70 -1.70
N VAL A 140 -6.97 1.39 -2.25
CA VAL A 140 -7.84 2.40 -2.87
C VAL A 140 -8.41 3.31 -1.81
N ASP A 141 -8.91 2.77 -0.69
CA ASP A 141 -9.48 3.56 0.41
C ASP A 141 -8.47 4.62 0.91
N TYR A 142 -7.22 4.22 1.18
CA TYR A 142 -6.17 5.16 1.59
C TYR A 142 -5.84 6.22 0.52
N ILE A 143 -5.79 5.84 -0.76
CA ILE A 143 -5.47 6.78 -1.85
C ILE A 143 -6.60 7.77 -2.08
N ASP A 144 -7.86 7.34 -1.94
CA ASP A 144 -9.01 8.22 -2.09
C ASP A 144 -9.00 9.33 -1.03
N ASP A 145 -8.56 9.05 0.20
CA ASP A 145 -8.34 10.06 1.24
C ASP A 145 -7.19 11.02 0.91
N GLU A 146 -6.07 10.52 0.37
CA GLU A 146 -4.98 11.39 -0.10
C GLU A 146 -5.42 12.30 -1.25
N LEU A 147 -6.23 11.78 -2.17
CA LEU A 147 -6.78 12.55 -3.27
C LEU A 147 -7.79 13.58 -2.78
N TYR A 148 -8.60 13.26 -1.77
CA TYR A 148 -9.49 14.23 -1.13
C TYR A 148 -8.70 15.38 -0.49
N ALA A 149 -7.65 15.07 0.26
CA ALA A 149 -6.79 16.09 0.87
C ALA A 149 -6.07 16.97 -0.16
N LEU A 150 -5.58 16.36 -1.24
CA LEU A 150 -4.96 17.06 -2.37
C LEU A 150 -5.97 17.99 -3.05
N ASP A 151 -7.15 17.47 -3.41
CA ASP A 151 -8.19 18.22 -4.09
C ASP A 151 -8.67 19.40 -3.24
N TYR A 152 -8.90 19.18 -1.93
CA TYR A 152 -9.24 20.25 -1.00
C TYR A 152 -8.18 21.35 -1.00
N THR A 153 -6.90 20.96 -0.93
CA THR A 153 -5.77 21.90 -0.91
C THR A 153 -5.71 22.71 -2.21
N THR A 154 -5.76 22.05 -3.36
CA THR A 154 -5.67 22.70 -4.67
C THR A 154 -6.88 23.60 -4.97
N GLN A 155 -8.08 23.21 -4.56
CA GLN A 155 -9.29 24.01 -4.84
C GLN A 155 -9.51 25.17 -3.87
N ASN A 156 -9.09 25.05 -2.61
CA ASN A 156 -9.44 26.02 -1.56
C ASN A 156 -8.23 26.76 -0.98
N VAL A 157 -7.13 26.06 -0.75
CA VAL A 157 -5.96 26.57 -0.02
C VAL A 157 -5.00 27.27 -0.96
N GLU A 158 -4.60 26.62 -2.06
CA GLU A 158 -3.65 27.20 -3.03
C GLU A 158 -4.15 28.56 -3.58
N PRO A 159 -5.43 28.73 -3.99
CA PRO A 159 -5.90 30.01 -4.48
C PRO A 159 -5.88 31.11 -3.41
N TYR A 160 -6.14 30.74 -2.15
CA TYR A 160 -6.02 31.64 -1.02
C TYR A 160 -4.55 32.01 -0.76
N PHE A 161 -3.64 31.05 -0.79
CA PHE A 161 -2.20 31.25 -0.58
C PHE A 161 -1.60 32.15 -1.67
N VAL A 162 -1.92 31.91 -2.94
CA VAL A 162 -1.47 32.73 -4.07
C VAL A 162 -1.93 34.18 -3.95
N LYS A 163 -3.14 34.42 -3.43
CA LYS A 163 -3.66 35.78 -3.21
C LYS A 163 -3.06 36.46 -1.98
N THR A 164 -2.69 35.67 -0.97
CA THR A 164 -2.35 36.17 0.37
C THR A 164 -0.85 36.32 0.58
N PHE A 165 -0.04 35.46 -0.02
CA PHE A 165 1.40 35.38 0.20
C PHE A 165 2.21 35.60 -1.08
N SER A 166 3.42 36.11 -0.91
CA SER A 166 4.38 36.27 -2.00
C SER A 166 5.39 35.12 -1.99
N PHE A 167 5.41 34.34 -3.08
CA PHE A 167 6.34 33.24 -3.29
C PHE A 167 7.44 33.64 -4.28
N TYR A 168 8.67 33.27 -3.97
CA TYR A 168 9.85 33.65 -4.74
C TYR A 168 10.70 32.43 -5.06
N LYS A 169 11.11 32.29 -6.33
CA LYS A 169 12.12 31.29 -6.76
C LYS A 169 13.55 31.68 -6.39
N ARG A 170 13.74 32.85 -5.78
CA ARG A 170 15.02 33.41 -5.33
C ARG A 170 14.90 33.88 -3.88
N PRO A 171 16.02 34.10 -3.17
CA PRO A 171 16.00 34.77 -1.88
C PRO A 171 15.28 36.12 -1.96
N ARG A 172 14.51 36.43 -0.90
CA ARG A 172 13.83 37.72 -0.76
C ARG A 172 14.84 38.83 -0.43
N THR A 173 14.64 39.99 -1.02
CA THR A 173 15.33 41.23 -0.62
C THR A 173 14.89 41.66 0.79
N LYS A 174 15.68 42.54 1.43
CA LYS A 174 15.31 43.11 2.74
C LYS A 174 13.94 43.80 2.72
N LYS A 175 13.61 44.51 1.63
CA LYS A 175 12.32 45.20 1.47
C LYS A 175 11.16 44.21 1.33
N GLU A 176 11.33 43.14 0.55
CA GLU A 176 10.33 42.07 0.41
C GLU A 176 10.10 41.37 1.76
N ARG A 177 11.17 41.02 2.49
CA ARG A 177 11.05 40.41 3.83
C ARG A 177 10.29 41.30 4.82
N PHE A 178 10.57 42.60 4.85
CA PHE A 178 9.87 43.53 5.73
C PHE A 178 8.37 43.67 5.37
N LYS A 179 8.04 43.68 4.07
CA LYS A 179 6.65 43.70 3.62
C LYS A 179 5.92 42.41 4.02
N ASP A 180 6.54 41.26 3.79
CA ASP A 180 5.96 39.95 4.10
C ASP A 180 5.82 39.75 5.62
N SER A 181 6.75 40.25 6.44
CA SER A 181 6.63 40.17 7.89
C SER A 181 5.43 40.94 8.43
N ILE A 182 5.13 42.12 7.88
CA ILE A 182 3.91 42.87 8.24
C ILE A 182 2.66 42.10 7.80
N ASN A 183 2.70 41.48 6.63
CA ASN A 183 1.60 40.66 6.13
C ASN A 183 1.34 39.46 7.05
N TYR A 184 2.39 38.75 7.48
CA TYR A 184 2.26 37.58 8.35
C TYR A 184 1.67 37.94 9.71
N LEU A 185 2.10 39.05 10.31
CA LEU A 185 1.53 39.58 11.56
C LEU A 185 0.02 39.84 11.47
N LYS A 186 -0.50 40.14 10.27
CA LYS A 186 -1.93 40.37 10.02
C LYS A 186 -2.68 39.08 9.68
N VAL A 187 -2.10 38.23 8.83
CA VAL A 187 -2.78 37.09 8.21
C VAL A 187 -2.82 35.88 9.12
N ILE A 188 -1.69 35.49 9.73
CA ILE A 188 -1.58 34.27 10.53
C ILE A 188 -2.64 34.21 11.66
N PRO A 189 -2.87 35.27 12.46
CA PRO A 189 -3.89 35.23 13.52
C PRO A 189 -5.31 35.50 13.00
N SER A 190 -5.50 35.63 11.68
CA SER A 190 -6.82 35.89 11.12
C SER A 190 -7.67 34.62 11.13
N ARG A 191 -8.97 34.78 11.41
CA ARG A 191 -9.93 33.67 11.40
C ARG A 191 -9.96 32.94 10.07
N GLU A 192 -9.81 33.67 8.96
CA GLU A 192 -9.80 33.07 7.63
C GLU A 192 -8.61 32.12 7.47
N PHE A 193 -7.39 32.57 7.81
CA PHE A 193 -6.20 31.73 7.73
C PHE A 193 -6.30 30.51 8.65
N GLN A 194 -6.69 30.70 9.92
CA GLN A 194 -6.85 29.61 10.88
C GLN A 194 -7.87 28.58 10.41
N ASN A 195 -9.01 29.02 9.87
CA ASN A 195 -10.01 28.12 9.31
C ASN A 195 -9.43 27.31 8.15
N GLN A 196 -8.67 27.92 7.24
CA GLN A 196 -8.02 27.17 6.15
C GLN A 196 -7.12 26.06 6.71
N MET A 197 -6.32 26.34 7.74
CA MET A 197 -5.46 25.32 8.36
C MET A 197 -6.28 24.21 9.04
N ILE A 198 -7.35 24.56 9.76
CA ILE A 198 -8.25 23.59 10.40
C ILE A 198 -8.88 22.66 9.37
N TYR A 199 -9.40 23.21 8.27
CA TYR A 199 -10.05 22.38 7.26
C TYR A 199 -9.08 21.50 6.47
N ILE A 200 -7.81 21.91 6.28
CA ILE A 200 -6.79 20.98 5.79
C ILE A 200 -6.62 19.83 6.77
N GLY A 201 -6.58 20.10 8.08
CA GLY A 201 -6.52 19.07 9.11
C GLY A 201 -7.69 18.08 9.01
N PHE A 202 -8.91 18.57 8.81
CA PHE A 202 -10.08 17.70 8.57
C PHE A 202 -9.93 16.87 7.29
N ALA A 203 -9.36 17.45 6.22
CA ALA A 203 -9.14 16.71 4.98
C ALA A 203 -8.06 15.62 5.11
N LEU A 204 -7.10 15.78 6.03
CA LEU A 204 -6.08 14.78 6.34
C LEU A 204 -6.58 13.65 7.26
N GLN A 205 -7.76 13.77 7.87
CA GLN A 205 -8.21 12.83 8.90
C GLN A 205 -8.28 11.38 8.38
N GLY A 206 -8.85 11.16 7.20
CA GLY A 206 -8.96 9.82 6.61
C GLY A 206 -7.59 9.15 6.40
N ILE A 207 -6.59 9.92 5.98
CA ILE A 207 -5.20 9.43 5.83
C ILE A 207 -4.65 8.86 7.15
N PHE A 208 -4.95 9.50 8.28
CA PHE A 208 -4.49 9.03 9.60
C PHE A 208 -5.32 7.87 10.17
N GLU A 209 -6.55 7.70 9.69
CA GLU A 209 -7.41 6.56 10.03
C GLU A 209 -7.02 5.31 9.20
N GLU A 210 -6.88 5.47 7.88
CA GLU A 210 -6.61 4.37 6.94
C GLU A 210 -5.12 4.03 6.78
N GLY A 211 -4.23 5.00 6.99
CA GLY A 211 -2.79 4.80 6.82
C GLY A 211 -2.22 3.65 7.67
N PRO A 212 -2.48 3.59 8.99
CA PRO A 212 -2.08 2.47 9.83
C PRO A 212 -2.68 1.14 9.38
N ILE A 213 -3.90 1.13 8.86
CA ILE A 213 -4.60 -0.07 8.38
C ILE A 213 -3.87 -0.62 7.14
N LEU A 214 -3.61 0.23 6.15
CA LEU A 214 -2.87 -0.14 4.95
C LEU A 214 -1.45 -0.65 5.29
N ARG A 215 -0.74 0.09 6.15
CA ARG A 215 0.61 -0.26 6.59
C ARG A 215 0.65 -1.63 7.27
N ASN A 216 -0.35 -1.92 8.11
CA ASN A 216 -0.47 -3.19 8.81
C ASN A 216 -0.81 -4.33 7.83
N GLU A 217 -1.70 -4.10 6.87
CA GLU A 217 -2.06 -5.13 5.87
C GLU A 217 -0.84 -5.57 5.05
N PHE A 218 0.02 -4.63 4.64
CA PHE A 218 1.29 -4.97 3.98
C PHE A 218 2.17 -5.87 4.84
N VAL A 219 2.32 -5.55 6.14
CA VAL A 219 3.15 -6.33 7.06
C VAL A 219 2.56 -7.70 7.32
N GLU A 220 1.26 -7.80 7.58
CA GLU A 220 0.59 -9.07 7.83
C GLU A 220 0.71 -10.01 6.64
N ILE A 221 0.53 -9.51 5.40
CA ILE A 221 0.72 -10.31 4.20
C ILE A 221 2.18 -10.77 4.07
N MET A 222 3.16 -9.89 4.30
CA MET A 222 4.58 -10.28 4.27
C MET A 222 4.93 -11.33 5.32
N ASP A 223 4.46 -11.17 6.56
CA ASP A 223 4.69 -12.12 7.66
C ASP A 223 4.06 -13.49 7.36
N MET A 224 2.88 -13.50 6.73
CA MET A 224 2.22 -14.74 6.30
C MET A 224 2.98 -15.42 5.15
N ILE A 225 3.54 -14.64 4.22
CA ILE A 225 4.41 -15.16 3.17
C ILE A 225 5.67 -15.78 3.78
N ASP A 226 6.33 -15.08 4.71
CA ASP A 226 7.57 -15.55 5.33
C ASP A 226 7.37 -16.88 6.07
N LYS A 227 6.28 -17.00 6.85
CA LYS A 227 5.90 -18.26 7.52
C LYS A 227 5.62 -19.42 6.56
N GLN A 228 5.24 -19.13 5.32
CA GLN A 228 4.95 -20.16 4.32
C GLN A 228 6.18 -20.53 3.49
N LEU A 229 7.20 -19.67 3.46
CA LEU A 229 8.47 -19.93 2.78
C LEU A 229 9.52 -20.61 3.68
N GLU A 230 9.36 -20.54 5.00
CA GLU A 230 10.08 -21.35 6.01
C GLU A 230 9.75 -22.85 5.90
#